data_AF-A0A924XHW1-F1
#
_entry.id   AF-A0A924XHW1-F1
#
_cell.length_a   1.000
_cell.length_b   1.000
_cell.length_c   1.000
_cell.angle_alpha   90.00
_cell.angle_beta   90.00
_cell.angle_gamma   90.00
#
_symmetry.space_group_name_H-M   'P 1'
#
loop_
_entity.id
_entity.type
_entity.pdbx_description
1 polymer ?
#
loop_
_entity_poly.entity_id
_entity_poly.type
_entity_poly.pdbx_seq_one_letter_code
_entity_poly.pdbx_strand_id
1 'polypeptide(L)'
;MECYSSIGRDYKNQDSQYHSLNWKEERKAIDEILTPNGIVFSFGWHSNGMQQSGSYQIAEMLIVAHGGAHNDTIVTVERKLEFF
;
A
#
# COMPACT_ATOMS: atom_id res chain seq x y z
N MET A 1 -15.88 -2.18 -7.68
CA MET A 1 -16.57 -2.69 -8.89
C MET A 1 -17.18 -1.55 -9.69
N GLU A 2 -17.81 -0.58 -9.02
CA GLU A 2 -18.49 0.58 -9.65
C GLU A 2 -17.57 1.56 -10.39
N CYS A 3 -16.34 1.77 -9.90
CA CYS A 3 -15.41 2.80 -10.41
C CYS A 3 -14.84 2.56 -11.82
N TYR A 4 -14.83 1.31 -12.32
CA TYR A 4 -14.29 1.00 -13.66
C TYR A 4 -15.37 0.95 -14.76
N SER A 5 -16.63 0.79 -14.37
CA SER A 5 -17.76 0.72 -15.29
C SER A 5 -17.94 2.02 -16.09
N SER A 6 -17.68 3.17 -15.45
CA SER A 6 -17.77 4.50 -16.09
C SER A 6 -16.75 4.72 -17.21
N ILE A 7 -15.69 3.92 -17.29
CA ILE A 7 -14.67 3.97 -18.36
C ILE A 7 -14.73 2.75 -19.28
N GLY A 8 -15.83 1.99 -19.24
CA GLY A 8 -16.04 0.82 -20.10
C GLY A 8 -15.10 -0.35 -19.81
N ARG A 9 -14.61 -0.47 -18.57
CA ARG A 9 -13.79 -1.61 -18.14
C ARG A 9 -14.55 -2.48 -17.15
N ASP A 10 -14.66 -3.76 -17.49
CA ASP A 10 -15.15 -4.77 -16.56
C ASP A 10 -14.08 -5.10 -15.53
N TYR A 11 -14.47 -5.07 -14.25
CA TYR A 11 -13.64 -5.56 -13.16
C TYR A 11 -13.77 -7.09 -13.09
N LYS A 12 -12.69 -7.80 -13.40
CA LYS A 12 -12.64 -9.26 -13.37
C LYS A 12 -12.07 -9.74 -12.02
N ASN A 13 -12.31 -11.00 -11.69
CA ASN A 13 -11.72 -11.60 -10.47
C ASN A 13 -10.19 -11.54 -10.49
N GLN A 14 -9.55 -11.58 -11.65
CA GLN A 14 -8.09 -11.42 -11.78
C GLN A 14 -7.61 -10.01 -11.37
N ASP A 15 -8.47 -9.00 -11.52
CA ASP A 15 -8.21 -7.63 -11.09
C ASP A 15 -8.49 -7.43 -9.59
N SER A 16 -8.95 -8.49 -8.90
CA SER A 16 -9.25 -8.43 -7.48
C SER A 16 -8.00 -8.55 -6.62
N GLN A 17 -8.06 -7.92 -5.44
CA GLN A 17 -7.01 -8.01 -4.43
C GLN A 17 -6.68 -9.47 -4.07
N TYR A 18 -7.64 -10.39 -4.22
CA TYR A 18 -7.49 -11.82 -3.98
C TYR A 18 -6.53 -12.53 -4.96
N HIS A 19 -6.38 -11.99 -6.17
CA HIS A 19 -5.47 -12.48 -7.20
C HIS A 19 -4.28 -11.56 -7.47
N SER A 20 -4.26 -10.38 -6.84
CA SER A 20 -3.07 -9.52 -6.82
C SER A 20 -1.92 -10.24 -6.12
N LEU A 21 -0.68 -9.98 -6.52
CA LEU A 21 0.52 -10.52 -5.86
C LEU A 21 0.73 -9.92 -4.44
N ASN A 22 -0.33 -9.49 -3.75
CA ASN A 22 -0.32 -8.73 -2.52
C ASN A 22 0.57 -7.50 -2.61
N TRP A 23 0.51 -6.75 -3.71
CA TRP A 23 1.29 -5.54 -3.95
C TRP A 23 2.81 -5.74 -4.06
N LYS A 24 3.30 -6.97 -4.31
CA LYS A 24 4.74 -7.25 -4.38
C LYS A 24 5.46 -6.50 -5.50
N GLU A 25 4.88 -6.46 -6.69
CA GLU A 25 5.50 -5.80 -7.85
C GLU A 25 5.50 -4.28 -7.66
N GLU A 26 4.43 -3.73 -7.10
CA GLU A 26 4.29 -2.31 -6.79
C GLU A 26 5.30 -1.89 -5.72
N ARG A 27 5.44 -2.66 -4.63
CA ARG A 27 6.47 -2.41 -3.61
C ARG A 27 7.87 -2.48 -4.20
N LYS A 28 8.15 -3.44 -5.08
CA LYS A 28 9.44 -3.54 -5.78
C LYS A 28 9.70 -2.29 -6.62
N ALA A 29 8.73 -1.85 -7.41
CA ALA A 29 8.87 -0.64 -8.23
C ALA A 29 9.07 0.62 -7.37
N ILE A 30 8.36 0.74 -6.25
CA ILE A 30 8.56 1.84 -5.28
C ILE A 30 9.98 1.78 -4.70
N ASP A 31 10.48 0.60 -4.33
CA ASP A 31 11.83 0.44 -3.80
C ASP A 31 12.90 0.84 -4.83
N GLU A 32 12.71 0.51 -6.11
CA GLU A 32 13.65 0.86 -7.18
C GLU A 32 13.74 2.37 -7.43
N ILE A 33 12.64 3.12 -7.30
CA ILE A 33 12.62 4.56 -7.57
C ILE A 33 12.93 5.43 -6.34
N LEU A 34 12.69 4.90 -5.13
CA LEU A 34 12.81 5.68 -3.91
C LEU A 34 14.28 5.76 -3.44
N THR A 35 14.78 6.98 -3.27
CA THR A 35 16.12 7.23 -2.75
C THR A 35 16.20 6.97 -1.24
N PRO A 36 17.40 6.73 -0.68
CA PRO A 36 17.59 6.67 0.77
C PRO A 36 16.96 7.87 1.48
N ASN A 37 16.40 7.64 2.68
CA ASN A 37 15.60 8.60 3.45
C ASN A 37 14.26 9.03 2.82
N GLY A 38 13.90 8.50 1.64
CA GLY A 38 12.59 8.69 1.05
C GLY A 38 11.47 8.10 1.92
N ILE A 39 10.25 8.64 1.78
CA ILE A 39 9.10 8.30 2.62
C ILE A 39 8.01 7.67 1.75
N VAL A 40 7.44 6.55 2.22
CA VAL A 40 6.29 5.88 1.61
C VAL A 40 5.10 6.00 2.55
N PHE A 41 3.94 6.33 1.97
CA PHE A 41 2.65 6.28 2.66
C PHE A 41 1.85 5.13 2.08
N SER A 42 1.49 4.16 2.91
CA SER A 42 0.63 3.05 2.52
C SER A 42 -0.75 3.24 3.14
N PHE A 43 -1.80 3.12 2.33
CA PHE A 43 -3.21 3.23 2.77
C PHE A 43 -3.88 1.88 2.49
N GLY A 44 -4.20 1.14 3.54
CA GLY A 44 -4.72 -0.20 3.35
C GLY A 44 -5.46 -0.75 4.56
N TRP A 45 -5.65 -2.06 4.55
CA TRP A 45 -6.39 -2.80 5.57
C TRP A 45 -5.47 -3.60 6.51
N HIS A 46 -4.15 -3.43 6.39
CA HIS A 46 -3.14 -4.03 7.27
C HIS A 46 -1.95 -3.09 7.45
N SER A 47 -1.22 -3.23 8.56
CA SER A 47 -0.07 -2.39 8.92
C SER A 47 1.27 -2.85 8.32
N ASN A 48 1.24 -3.73 7.32
CA ASN A 48 2.44 -4.38 6.79
C ASN A 48 3.34 -3.48 5.92
N GLY A 49 2.82 -2.39 5.35
CA GLY A 49 3.63 -1.41 4.63
C GLY A 49 4.43 -1.96 3.45
N MET A 50 5.69 -1.52 3.32
CA MET A 50 6.68 -1.91 2.31
C MET A 50 7.36 -3.25 2.58
N GLN A 51 7.35 -3.72 3.84
CA GLN A 51 7.60 -5.14 4.19
C GLN A 51 8.94 -5.74 3.71
N GLN A 52 9.99 -4.92 3.56
CA GLN A 52 11.33 -5.37 3.13
C GLN A 52 12.26 -5.47 4.35
N SER A 53 12.86 -6.64 4.56
CA SER A 53 13.65 -7.04 5.75
C SER A 53 14.70 -6.01 6.18
N GLY A 54 14.27 -5.04 7.00
CA GLY A 54 15.13 -3.99 7.54
C GLY A 54 15.46 -2.83 6.60
N SER A 55 14.94 -2.81 5.36
CA SER A 55 15.20 -1.69 4.43
C SER A 55 14.29 -0.48 4.69
N TYR A 56 13.22 -0.66 5.47
CA TYR A 56 12.24 0.37 5.81
C TYR A 56 11.97 0.39 7.30
N GLN A 57 11.73 1.58 7.84
CA GLN A 57 11.33 1.80 9.23
C GLN A 57 10.00 2.53 9.29
N ILE A 58 9.04 1.99 10.04
CA ILE A 58 7.78 2.69 10.33
C ILE A 58 8.09 3.92 11.20
N ALA A 59 7.74 5.10 10.69
CA ALA A 59 7.86 6.37 11.37
C ALA A 59 6.56 6.75 12.10
N GLU A 60 5.40 6.48 11.48
CA GLU A 60 4.09 6.84 12.02
C GLU A 60 2.99 5.90 11.52
N MET A 61 1.89 5.81 12.28
CA MET A 61 0.67 5.12 11.88
C MET A 61 -0.56 5.97 12.24
N LEU A 62 -1.50 6.06 11.31
CA LEU A 62 -2.78 6.74 11.48
C LEU A 62 -3.92 5.79 11.12
N ILE A 63 -4.96 5.74 11.95
CA ILE A 63 -6.21 5.04 11.64
C ILE A 63 -7.25 6.09 11.24
N VAL A 64 -7.80 5.97 10.03
CA VAL A 64 -8.82 6.88 9.51
C VAL A 64 -10.18 6.19 9.57
N ALA A 65 -11.01 6.66 10.49
CA ALA A 65 -12.36 6.16 10.67
C ALA A 65 -13.28 6.57 9.53
N HIS A 66 -14.00 5.62 8.93
CA HIS A 66 -14.99 5.89 7.87
C HIS A 66 -16.42 5.96 8.40
N GLY A 67 -16.64 5.48 9.63
CA GLY A 67 -17.96 5.35 10.23
C GLY A 67 -18.79 4.22 9.61
N GLY A 68 -20.01 4.05 10.12
CA GLY A 68 -20.92 2.98 9.68
C GLY A 68 -20.35 1.57 9.86
N ALA A 69 -20.85 0.62 9.06
CA ALA A 69 -20.34 -0.75 8.99
C ALA A 69 -19.28 -0.90 7.89
N HIS A 70 -18.31 0.03 7.86
CA HIS A 70 -17.20 0.02 6.90
C HIS A 70 -15.87 -0.14 7.65
N ASN A 71 -14.91 -0.80 7.02
CA ASN A 71 -13.57 -0.93 7.60
C ASN A 71 -12.87 0.43 7.59
N ASP A 72 -12.11 0.69 8.65
CA ASP A 72 -11.23 1.84 8.71
C ASP A 72 -10.05 1.68 7.75
N THR A 73 -9.40 2.80 7.39
CA THR A 73 -8.14 2.76 6.65
C THR A 73 -6.98 2.85 7.63
N ILE A 74 -6.06 1.90 7.51
CA ILE A 74 -4.78 1.89 8.21
C ILE A 74 -3.77 2.59 7.30
N VAL A 75 -3.22 3.70 7.79
CA VAL A 75 -2.15 4.44 7.13
C VAL A 75 -0.84 4.13 7.82
N THR A 76 0.17 3.67 7.08
CA THR A 76 1.53 3.53 7.57
C THR A 76 2.47 4.47 6.83
N VAL A 77 3.31 5.17 7.58
CA VAL A 77 4.36 6.04 7.05
C VAL A 77 5.70 5.36 7.32
N GLU A 78 6.44 5.04 6.26
CA GLU A 78 7.70 4.31 6.33
C GLU A 78 8.82 5.12 5.69
N ARG A 79 10.01 5.10 6.30
CA ARG A 79 11.23 5.70 5.76
C ARG A 79 12.15 4.60 5.22
N LYS A 80 12.64 4.78 3.99
CA LYS A 80 13.71 3.93 3.43
C LYS A 80 15.03 4.21 4.15
N LEU A 81 15.64 3.18 4.71
CA LEU A 81 16.91 3.30 5.41
C LEU A 81 18.07 3.43 4.43
N GLU A 82 19.09 4.16 4.85
CA GLU A 82 20.38 4.21 4.19
C GLU A 82 21.27 3.13 4.82
N PHE A 83 21.79 2.22 3.98
CA PHE A 83 22.81 1.28 4.42
C PHE A 83 24.19 1.86 4.07
N PHE A 84 25.05 1.96 5.08
CA PHE A 84 26.44 2.38 4.95
C PHE A 84 27.35 1.22 4.56
#